data_AF-A0A075HYS3-F1
#
_entry.id   AF-A0A075HYS3-F1
#
_cell.length_a   1.000
_cell.length_b   1.000
_cell.length_c   1.000
_cell.angle_alpha   90.00
_cell.angle_beta   90.00
_cell.angle_gamma   90.00
#
_symmetry.space_group_name_H-M   'P 1'
#
loop_
_entity.id
_entity.type
_entity.pdbx_description
1 polymer ?
#
loop_
_entity_poly.entity_id
_entity_poly.type
_entity_poly.pdbx_seq_one_letter_code
_entity_poly.pdbx_strand_id
1 'polypeptide(L)' 'MLGYSEIPIRTKLKFFKKFQCEVCQEKFSRHEELMNHQEITHFKDSPYDCKVCNENFHSMSEMRDHLKKKHSYKIDR' A
#
# COMPACT_ATOMS: atom_id res chain seq x y z
N MET A 1 5.39 -47.58 18.34
CA MET A 1 6.36 -46.91 17.46
C MET A 1 5.74 -45.60 17.02
N LEU A 2 6.16 -44.49 17.63
CA LEU A 2 5.69 -43.16 17.29
C LEU A 2 6.41 -42.70 16.03
N GLY A 3 5.67 -42.47 14.96
CA GLY A 3 6.21 -41.99 13.69
C GLY A 3 5.16 -41.12 13.00
N TYR A 4 4.63 -40.13 13.71
CA TYR A 4 3.87 -39.05 13.08
C TYR A 4 4.86 -38.28 12.22
N SER A 5 4.88 -38.59 10.92
CA SER A 5 5.64 -37.84 9.92
C SER A 5 5.20 -36.38 10.01
N GLU A 6 6.16 -35.54 10.36
CA GLU A 6 6.00 -34.12 10.61
C GLU A 6 5.29 -33.46 9.43
N ILE A 7 4.07 -32.96 9.66
CA ILE A 7 3.39 -32.05 8.74
C ILE A 7 4.30 -30.83 8.61
N PRO A 8 4.78 -30.43 7.42
CA PRO A 8 5.53 -29.19 7.29
C PRO A 8 4.56 -28.02 7.46
N ILE A 9 4.34 -27.59 8.71
CA ILE A 9 3.58 -26.40 9.09
C ILE A 9 4.46 -25.17 8.81
N ARG A 10 4.68 -24.89 7.52
CA ARG A 10 5.04 -23.58 6.97
C ARG A 10 5.12 -23.68 5.46
N THR A 11 4.01 -24.05 4.83
CA THR A 11 3.80 -23.61 3.45
C THR A 11 3.81 -22.08 3.50
N LYS A 12 4.87 -21.46 2.97
CA LYS A 12 4.81 -20.06 2.54
C LYS A 12 3.55 -19.98 1.69
N LEU A 13 2.46 -19.44 2.26
CA LEU A 13 1.23 -19.18 1.54
C LEU A 13 1.67 -18.40 0.32
N LYS A 14 1.68 -19.09 -0.83
CA LYS A 14 1.97 -18.47 -2.12
C LYS A 14 0.86 -17.45 -2.22
N PHE A 15 1.21 -16.20 -1.92
CA PHE A 15 0.27 -15.10 -1.87
C PHE A 15 -0.08 -14.86 -3.34
N PHE A 16 -1.01 -15.67 -3.84
CA PHE A 16 -1.41 -15.64 -5.23
C PHE A 16 -1.93 -14.24 -5.45
N LYS A 17 -1.32 -13.52 -6.40
CA LYS A 17 -1.82 -12.24 -6.82
C LYS A 17 -3.12 -12.45 -7.58
N LYS A 18 -4.23 -12.52 -6.82
CA LYS A 18 -5.57 -12.84 -7.32
C LYS A 18 -6.29 -11.62 -7.88
N PHE A 19 -5.90 -10.43 -7.46
CA PHE A 19 -6.55 -9.18 -7.83
C PHE A 19 -5.79 -8.57 -9.00
N GLN A 20 -6.48 -8.25 -10.09
CA GLN A 20 -5.87 -7.80 -11.33
C GLN A 20 -6.52 -6.49 -11.77
N CYS A 21 -5.71 -5.51 -12.13
CA CYS A 21 -6.20 -4.26 -12.70
C CYS A 21 -6.67 -4.52 -14.13
N GLU A 22 -7.93 -4.19 -14.43
CA GLU A 22 -8.48 -4.39 -15.78
C GLU A 22 -7.91 -3.42 -16.81
N VAL A 23 -7.34 -2.30 -16.36
CA VAL A 23 -6.79 -1.25 -17.24
C VAL A 23 -5.36 -1.58 -17.66
N CYS A 24 -4.48 -1.89 -16.70
CA CYS A 24 -3.05 -2.14 -16.98
C CYS A 24 -2.60 -3.59 -16.77
N GLN A 25 -3.50 -4.48 -16.34
CA GLN A 25 -3.26 -5.91 -16.12
C GLN A 25 -2.25 -6.24 -15.01
N GLU A 26 -1.89 -5.25 -14.19
CA GLU A 26 -1.03 -5.45 -13.01
C GLU A 26 -1.75 -6.29 -11.95
N LYS A 27 -1.00 -7.18 -11.30
CA LYS A 27 -1.55 -8.13 -10.31
C LYS A 27 -1.09 -7.79 -8.89
N PHE A 28 -2.08 -7.80 -8.01
CA PHE A 28 -1.96 -7.50 -6.60
C PHE A 28 -2.41 -8.67 -5.75
N SER A 29 -1.88 -8.69 -4.56
CA SER A 29 -2.01 -9.81 -3.65
C SER A 29 -3.13 -9.61 -2.65
N ARG A 30 -3.51 -8.35 -2.45
CA ARG A 30 -4.67 -7.94 -1.66
C ARG A 30 -5.59 -7.01 -2.45
N HIS A 31 -6.84 -6.94 -2.04
CA HIS A 31 -7.83 -6.10 -2.70
C HIS A 31 -7.54 -4.61 -2.50
N GLU A 32 -7.11 -4.22 -1.29
CA GLU A 32 -6.75 -2.83 -0.98
C GLU A 32 -5.59 -2.30 -1.83
N GLU A 33 -4.63 -3.17 -2.19
CA GLU A 33 -3.51 -2.82 -3.07
C GLU A 33 -4.01 -2.49 -4.49
N LEU A 34 -4.95 -3.29 -5.03
CA LEU A 34 -5.56 -3.03 -6.33
C LEU A 34 -6.40 -1.74 -6.31
N MET A 35 -7.22 -1.53 -5.28
CA MET A 35 -8.06 -0.34 -5.16
C MET A 35 -7.22 0.94 -5.12
N ASN A 36 -6.18 0.96 -4.28
CA ASN A 36 -5.25 2.08 -4.22
C ASN A 36 -4.56 2.31 -5.58
N HIS A 37 -4.08 1.24 -6.22
CA HIS A 37 -3.48 1.34 -7.54
C HIS A 37 -4.42 2.02 -8.55
N GLN A 38 -5.70 1.60 -8.59
CA GLN A 38 -6.68 2.17 -9.50
C GLN A 38 -6.95 3.65 -9.18
N GLU A 39 -7.20 3.97 -7.92
CA GLU A 39 -7.46 5.32 -7.43
C GLU A 39 -6.31 6.30 -7.70
N ILE A 40 -5.07 5.82 -7.68
CA ILE A 40 -3.88 6.67 -7.81
C ILE A 40 -3.37 6.76 -9.26
N THR A 41 -3.38 5.63 -9.97
CA THR A 41 -2.68 5.49 -11.26
C THR A 41 -3.61 5.74 -12.43
N HIS A 42 -4.90 5.45 -12.26
CA HIS A 42 -5.92 5.61 -13.29
C HIS A 42 -6.84 6.81 -13.03
N PHE A 43 -7.05 7.16 -11.76
CA PHE A 43 -7.67 8.42 -11.38
C PHE A 43 -6.55 9.39 -10.93
N LYS A 44 -6.34 10.49 -11.68
CA LYS A 44 -5.18 11.38 -11.52
C LYS A 44 -5.16 12.22 -10.24
N ASP A 45 -6.12 12.02 -9.36
CA ASP A 45 -6.27 12.80 -8.13
C ASP A 45 -5.84 11.92 -6.95
N SER A 46 -4.57 11.99 -6.59
CA SER A 46 -4.12 11.51 -5.28
C SER A 46 -4.91 12.27 -4.21
N PRO A 47 -5.62 11.59 -3.30
CA PRO A 47 -6.44 12.26 -2.28
C PRO A 47 -5.60 12.95 -1.19
N TYR A 48 -4.28 12.77 -1.18
CA TYR A 48 -3.40 13.26 -0.13
C TYR A 48 -2.28 14.12 -0.72
N ASP A 49 -2.56 15.41 -0.90
CA ASP A 49 -1.56 16.40 -1.31
C ASP A 49 -1.01 17.20 -0.11
N CYS A 50 0.29 17.45 -0.13
CA CYS A 50 0.92 18.35 0.83
C CYS A 50 0.57 19.80 0.48
N LYS A 51 -0.17 20.51 1.34
CA LYS A 51 -0.54 21.93 1.11
C LYS A 51 0.65 22.91 1.16
N VAL A 52 1.85 22.45 1.53
CA VAL A 52 3.04 23.30 1.62
C VAL A 52 3.87 23.25 0.33
N CYS A 53 4.03 22.07 -0.29
CA CYS A 53 4.86 21.88 -1.49
C CYS A 53 4.11 21.24 -2.67
N ASN A 54 2.82 20.93 -2.51
CA ASN A 54 1.95 20.27 -3.47
C ASN A 54 2.46 18.90 -3.96
N GLU A 55 3.31 18.22 -3.20
CA GLU A 55 3.62 16.81 -3.45
C GLU A 55 2.40 15.92 -3.16
N ASN A 56 2.15 14.95 -4.03
CA ASN A 56 1.07 13.97 -3.91
C ASN A 56 1.56 12.68 -3.25
N PHE A 57 0.74 12.10 -2.38
CA PHE A 57 1.04 10.87 -1.65
C PHE A 57 -0.02 9.80 -1.87
N HIS A 58 0.39 8.54 -1.75
CA HIS A 58 -0.49 7.39 -1.96
C HIS A 58 -1.24 6.97 -0.69
N SER A 59 -0.82 7.52 0.46
CA SER A 59 -1.49 7.30 1.73
C SER A 59 -1.32 8.49 2.69
N MET A 60 -2.24 8.61 3.64
CA MET A 60 -2.14 9.61 4.72
C MET A 60 -0.88 9.41 5.59
N SER A 61 -0.43 8.17 5.79
CA SER A 61 0.77 7.86 6.56
C SER A 61 2.03 8.40 5.89
N GLU A 62 2.17 8.20 4.58
CA GLU A 62 3.29 8.74 3.80
C GLU A 62 3.31 10.27 3.81
N MET A 63 2.14 10.91 3.62
CA MET A 63 2.02 12.37 3.71
C MET A 63 2.43 12.87 5.10
N ARG A 64 2.01 12.22 6.18
CA ARG A 64 2.36 12.62 7.56
C ARG A 64 3.85 12.50 7.83
N ASP A 65 4.47 11.42 7.37
CA ASP A 65 5.91 11.24 7.48
C ASP A 65 6.69 12.28 6.68
N HIS A 66 6.20 12.60 5.47
CA HIS A 66 6.73 13.70 4.67
C HIS A 66 6.63 15.03 5.43
N LEU A 67 5.46 15.39 5.96
CA LEU A 67 5.28 16.63 6.73
C LEU A 67 6.25 16.66 7.92
N LYS A 68 6.34 15.57 8.68
CA LYS A 68 7.23 15.50 9.84
C LYS A 68 8.72 15.64 9.49
N LYS A 69 9.15 15.16 8.32
CA LYS A 69 10.56 15.18 7.89
C LYS A 69 10.95 16.44 7.10
N LYS A 70 10.04 16.95 6.27
CA LYS A 70 10.29 18.01 5.28
C LYS A 70 9.67 19.35 5.68
N HIS A 71 8.57 19.30 6.43
CA HIS A 71 7.81 20.47 6.88
C HIS A 71 7.61 20.42 8.39
N SER A 72 8.65 20.06 9.13
CA SER A 72 8.68 20.00 10.60
C SER A 72 8.49 21.40 11.21
N TYR A 73 7.37 22.04 10.93
CA TYR A 73 6.95 23.26 11.56
C TYR A 73 6.19 22.84 12.81
N LYS A 74 6.69 23.30 13.96
CA LYS A 74 5.99 23.23 15.23
C LYS A 74 4.55 23.69 14.98
N ILE A 75 3.59 22.81 15.21
CA ILE A 75 2.20 23.23 15.31
C ILE A 75 2.11 23.92 16.68
N ASP A 76 2.49 25.19 16.72
CA ASP A 76 2.11 26.05 17.84
C ASP A 76 0.59 26.23 17.78
N ARG A 77 -0.01 25.96 18.94
CA ARG A 77 -1.44 25.80 19.18
C ARG A 77 -2.15 27.14 19.28
#